data_AF-A0A1J5KZ13-F1
#
_entry.id   AF-A0A1J5KZ13-F1
#
_cell.length_a   1.000
_cell.length_b   1.000
_cell.length_c   1.000
_cell.angle_alpha   90.00
_cell.angle_beta   90.00
_cell.angle_gamma   90.00
#
_symmetry.space_group_name_H-M   'P 1'
#
loop_
_entity.id
_entity.type
_entity.pdbx_description
1 polymer ?
#
loop_
_entity_poly.entity_id
_entity_poly.type
_entity_poly.pdbx_seq_one_letter_code
_entity_poly.pdbx_strand_id
1 'polypeptide(L)' 'MKKDVFGICLSKSMLSKNLNTTFTHVRAYQALESNSDVQVMQAYPQLSGKEVLSSMRGSNELLWRAEFSCNVMK' A
#
# COMPACT_ATOMS: atom_id res chain seq x y z
N MET A 1 6.34 -3.14 9.73
CA MET A 1 5.08 -3.22 8.94
C MET A 1 3.96 -3.58 9.90
N LYS A 2 2.80 -2.93 9.80
CA LYS A 2 1.60 -3.29 10.57
C LYS A 2 0.56 -3.84 9.60
N LYS A 3 -0.25 -4.81 10.04
CA LYS A 3 -1.34 -5.40 9.23
C LYS A 3 -2.67 -5.11 9.92
N ASP A 4 -3.67 -4.67 9.17
CA ASP A 4 -5.06 -4.54 9.59
C ASP A 4 -5.96 -5.49 8.79
N VAL A 5 -7.28 -5.36 8.95
CA VAL A 5 -8.28 -6.16 8.25
C VAL A 5 -8.21 -6.04 6.72
N PHE A 6 -7.61 -4.96 6.21
CA PHE A 6 -7.43 -4.71 4.77
C PHE A 6 -6.04 -5.11 4.26
N GLY A 7 -5.11 -5.48 5.14
CA GLY A 7 -3.77 -5.95 4.79
C GLY A 7 -2.65 -5.13 5.43
N ILE A 8 -1.46 -5.25 4.87
CA ILE A 8 -0.24 -4.58 5.33
C ILE A 8 -0.35 -3.09 5.04
N CYS A 9 -0.31 -2.25 6.07
CA CYS A 9 -0.29 -0.80 5.93
C CYS A 9 1.00 -0.33 5.25
N LEU A 10 0.86 0.30 4.09
CA LEU A 10 1.99 0.88 3.36
C LEU A 10 2.06 2.39 3.66
N SER A 11 3.04 2.79 4.46
CA SER A 11 3.35 4.19 4.72
C SER A 11 4.62 4.61 3.99
N LYS A 12 4.76 5.92 3.71
CA LYS A 12 6.00 6.47 3.12
C LYS A 12 7.24 6.05 3.91
N SER A 13 7.20 6.16 5.24
CA SER A 13 8.31 5.79 6.13
C SER A 13 8.65 4.30 6.09
N MET A 14 7.66 3.42 5.94
CA MET A 14 7.86 1.98 5.83
C MET A 14 8.46 1.63 4.46
N LEU A 15 7.91 2.19 3.38
CA LEU A 15 8.38 1.96 2.01
C LEU A 15 9.81 2.44 1.78
N SER A 16 10.20 3.58 2.35
CA SER A 16 11.58 4.09 2.27
C SER A 16 12.63 3.13 2.84
N LYS A 17 12.23 2.23 3.75
CA LYS A 17 13.11 1.17 4.30
C LYS A 17 13.03 -0.15 3.53
N ASN A 18 12.07 -0.28 2.62
CA ASN A 18 11.71 -1.51 1.91
C ASN A 18 11.57 -1.26 0.39
N LEU A 19 12.41 -0.38 -0.18
CA LEU A 19 12.29 0.07 -1.58
C LEU A 19 12.38 -1.09 -2.58
N ASN A 20 13.20 -2.09 -2.27
CA ASN A 20 13.44 -3.27 -3.11
C ASN A 20 12.51 -4.45 -2.76
N THR A 21 11.67 -4.32 -1.75
CA THR A 21 10.69 -5.35 -1.40
C THR A 21 9.54 -5.31 -2.39
N THR A 22 9.10 -6.47 -2.84
CA THR A 22 7.91 -6.61 -3.69
C THR A 22 6.68 -6.78 -2.82
N PHE A 23 5.62 -6.03 -3.11
CA PHE A 23 4.32 -6.15 -2.47
C PHE A 23 3.30 -6.63 -3.50
N THR A 24 2.43 -7.56 -3.11
CA THR A 24 1.39 -8.08 -4.01
C THR A 24 -0.01 -7.74 -3.49
N HIS A 25 -0.97 -7.70 -4.41
CA HIS A 25 -2.34 -7.26 -4.18
C HIS A 25 -2.37 -5.87 -3.51
N VAL A 26 -1.63 -4.92 -4.10
CA VAL A 26 -1.54 -3.55 -3.59
C VAL A 26 -2.82 -2.80 -3.92
N ARG A 27 -3.43 -2.17 -2.93
CA ARG A 27 -4.67 -1.39 -3.07
C ARG A 27 -4.50 -0.02 -2.41
N ALA A 28 -5.04 1.01 -3.04
CA ALA A 28 -5.15 2.36 -2.48
C ALA A 28 -6.62 2.67 -2.25
N TYR A 29 -6.96 3.02 -1.02
CA TYR A 29 -8.33 3.25 -0.60
C TYR A 29 -8.59 4.73 -0.30
N GLN A 30 -9.76 5.23 -0.66
CA GLN A 30 -10.27 6.51 -0.17
C GLN A 30 -11.19 6.24 1.03
N ALA A 31 -11.00 6.99 2.11
CA ALA A 31 -11.92 6.98 3.24
C ALA A 31 -13.19 7.76 2.87
N LEU A 32 -14.36 7.16 3.09
CA LEU A 32 -15.64 7.84 2.92
C LEU A 32 -16.04 8.46 4.26
N GLU A 33 -16.40 9.75 4.26
CA GLU A 33 -16.66 10.53 5.50
C GLU A 33 -17.79 9.95 6.36
N SER A 34 -18.66 9.11 5.79
CA SER A 34 -19.97 8.83 6.39
C SER A 34 -20.07 7.52 7.17
N ASN A 35 -19.16 6.53 7.03
CA ASN A 35 -19.44 5.20 7.61
C ASN A 35 -18.27 4.24 7.89
N SER A 36 -17.01 4.72 8.03
CA SER A 36 -15.82 3.84 8.11
C SER A 36 -15.59 2.95 6.87
N ASP A 37 -16.42 3.14 5.83
CA ASP A 37 -16.30 2.46 4.57
C ASP A 37 -15.13 3.04 3.76
N VAL A 38 -14.47 2.15 3.03
CA VAL A 38 -13.33 2.48 2.20
C VAL A 38 -13.59 2.04 0.77
N GLN A 39 -13.33 2.94 -0.18
CA GLN A 39 -13.47 2.64 -1.60
C GLN A 39 -12.10 2.37 -2.22
N VAL A 40 -11.96 1.29 -2.98
CA VAL A 40 -10.74 1.02 -3.74
C VAL A 40 -10.66 2.00 -4.91
N MET A 41 -9.63 2.85 -4.91
CA MET A 41 -9.35 3.80 -5.97
C MET A 41 -8.32 3.27 -6.96
N GLN A 42 -7.35 2.50 -6.47
CA GLN A 42 -6.30 1.91 -7.28
C GLN A 42 -6.04 0.49 -6.80
N ALA A 43 -5.79 -0.42 -7.73
CA ALA A 43 -5.44 -1.81 -7.45
C ALA A 43 -4.34 -2.27 -8.42
N TYR A 44 -3.31 -2.87 -7.86
CA TYR A 44 -2.16 -3.39 -8.60
C TYR A 44 -1.89 -4.82 -8.13
N PRO A 45 -1.74 -5.79 -9.06
CA PRO A 45 -1.36 -7.15 -8.71
C PRO A 45 -0.03 -7.20 -7.95
N GLN A 46 0.92 -6.34 -8.32
CA GLN A 46 2.26 -6.30 -7.74
C GLN A 46 2.92 -4.93 -7.96
N LEU A 47 3.63 -4.43 -6.94
CA LEU A 47 4.52 -3.27 -7.04
C LEU A 47 5.71 -3.43 -6.09
N SER A 48 6.88 -2.94 -6.49
CA SER A 48 8.00 -2.73 -5.57
C SER A 48 7.72 -1.59 -4.60
N GLY A 49 8.42 -1.57 -3.46
CA GLY A 49 8.31 -0.47 -2.49
C GLY A 49 8.60 0.90 -3.10
N LYS A 50 9.54 0.97 -4.06
CA LYS A 50 9.84 2.18 -4.83
C LYS A 50 8.66 2.63 -5.70
N GLU A 51 8.02 1.70 -6.41
CA GLU A 51 6.87 2.00 -7.25
C GLU A 51 5.67 2.48 -6.43
N VAL A 52 5.35 1.80 -5.32
CA VAL A 52 4.29 2.25 -4.41
C VAL A 52 4.55 3.67 -3.92
N LEU A 53 5.79 3.97 -3.50
CA LEU A 53 6.17 5.30 -3.01
C LEU A 53 6.05 6.38 -4.09
N SER A 54 6.33 6.02 -5.35
CA SER A 54 6.14 6.92 -6.50
C SER A 54 4.66 7.21 -6.73
N SER A 55 3.79 6.19 -6.69
CA SER A 55 2.34 6.35 -6.87
C SER A 55 1.69 7.18 -5.75
N MET A 56 2.26 7.17 -4.55
CA MET A 56 1.82 8.03 -3.44
C MET A 56 2.09 9.53 -3.64
N ARG A 57 2.96 9.94 -4.58
CA ARG A 57 3.29 11.36 -4.79
C ARG A 57 2.21 12.13 -5.56
N GLY A 58 1.38 11.45 -6.35
CA GLY A 58 0.33 12.06 -7.17
C GLY A 58 -1.09 11.86 -6.65
N SER A 59 -1.26 11.16 -5.52
CA SER A 59 -2.59 10.82 -4.99
C SER A 59 -2.93 11.68 -3.77
N ASN A 60 -4.20 12.12 -3.67
CA ASN A 60 -4.80 12.63 -2.42
C ASN A 60 -4.64 11.60 -1.28
N GLU A 61 -5.02 11.92 -0.04
CA GLU A 61 -4.84 11.11 1.19
C GLU A 61 -5.45 9.68 1.14
N LEU A 62 -4.90 8.83 0.28
CA LEU A 62 -5.30 7.44 0.10
C LEU A 62 -4.57 6.57 1.12
N LEU A 63 -5.30 5.59 1.64
CA LEU A 63 -4.79 4.55 2.50
C LEU A 63 -4.25 3.42 1.64
N TRP A 64 -2.94 3.19 1.65
CA TRP A 64 -2.33 2.12 0.86
C TRP A 64 -2.18 0.83 1.67
N ARG A 65 -2.51 -0.30 1.05
CA ARG A 65 -2.42 -1.64 1.62
C ARG A 65 -1.80 -2.61 0.62
N ALA A 66 -1.18 -3.67 1.13
CA ALA A 66 -0.82 -4.86 0.36
C ALA A 66 -1.28 -6.12 1.09
N GLU A 67 -1.64 -7.16 0.37
CA GLU A 67 -1.99 -8.43 1.04
C GLU A 67 -0.73 -9.18 1.51
N PHE A 68 0.33 -9.12 0.71
CA PHE A 68 1.59 -9.80 0.98
C PHE A 68 2.81 -8.91 0.71
N SER A 69 3.89 -9.21 1.43
CA SER A 69 5.24 -8.71 1.17
C SER A 69 6.15 -9.89 0.83
N CYS A 70 6.67 -9.91 -0.39
CA CYS A 70 7.66 -10.87 -0.84
C CYS A 70 9.04 -10.32 -0.49
N ASN A 71 9.58 -10.79 0.63
CA ASN A 71 11.00 -10.60 0.91
C ASN A 71 11.77 -11.53 -0.02
N VAL A 72 12.67 -10.97 -0.81
CA VAL A 72 13.73 -11.77 -1.42
C VAL A 72 14.52 -12.33 -0.25
N MET A 73 14.33 -13.62 0.07
CA MET A 73 15.19 -14.30 1.04
C MET A 73 16.62 -14.14 0.52
N LYS A 74 17.45 -13.44 1.30
CA LYS A 74 18.90 -13.42 1.10
C LYS A 74 19.50 -14.66 1.74
#